data_AF-A0A9C7RLC2-F1
#
_entry.id   AF-A0A9C7RLC2-F1
#
_cell.length_a   1.000
_cell.length_b   1.000
_cell.length_c   1.000
_cell.angle_alpha   90.00
_cell.angle_beta   90.00
_cell.angle_gamma   90.00
#
_symmetry.space_group_name_H-M   'P 1'
#
loop_
_entity.id
_entity.type
_entity.pdbx_description
1 polymer ?
#
loop_
_entity_poly.entity_id
_entity_poly.type
_entity_poly.pdbx_seq_one_letter_code
_entity_poly.pdbx_strand_id
1 'polypeptide(L)' 'MRVGLFDSGVGGLTVLRELLRRAPYNCYIYLADTNRAPYGTKPLETLKRYTLEIISFLLNKNVDIIVSACNT' A
#
# COMPACT_ATOMS: atom_id res chain seq x y z
N MET A 1 0.68 -0.91 -16.71
CA MET A 1 0.40 -1.94 -15.68
C MET A 1 -0.51 -1.35 -14.62
N ARG A 2 -1.22 -2.19 -13.86
CA ARG A 2 -1.97 -1.82 -12.66
C ARG A 2 -1.10 -2.05 -11.44
N VAL A 3 -0.72 -0.97 -10.76
CA VAL A 3 0.16 -0.99 -9.58
C VAL A 3 -0.70 -0.77 -8.34
N GLY A 4 -0.72 -1.75 -7.45
CA GLY A 4 -1.29 -1.62 -6.11
C GLY A 4 -0.26 -1.02 -5.17
N LEU A 5 -0.65 -0.01 -4.41
CA LEU A 5 0.14 0.58 -3.34
C LEU A 5 -0.64 0.53 -2.04
N PHE A 6 0.05 0.26 -0.95
CA PHE A 6 -0.55 0.43 0.37
C PHE A 6 0.41 1.08 1.37
N ASP A 7 -0.17 1.80 2.33
CA ASP A 7 0.52 2.38 3.48
C ASP A 7 -0.40 2.34 4.71
N SER A 8 0.19 2.46 5.90
CA SER A 8 -0.56 2.58 7.16
C SER A 8 -1.42 3.86 7.24
N GLY A 9 -1.11 4.89 6.43
CA GLY A 9 -1.85 6.14 6.40
C GLY A 9 -1.63 6.92 5.11
N VAL A 10 -1.46 8.24 5.23
CA VAL A 10 -1.24 9.16 4.10
C VAL A 10 0.23 9.36 3.75
N GLY A 11 1.17 8.82 4.55
CA GLY A 11 2.61 9.02 4.35
C GLY A 11 3.10 8.44 3.02
N GLY A 12 2.51 7.33 2.59
CA GLY A 12 2.78 6.67 1.32
C GLY A 12 2.42 7.49 0.07
N LEU A 13 1.70 8.61 0.20
CA LEU A 13 1.48 9.53 -0.92
C LEU A 13 2.79 10.13 -1.45
N THR A 14 3.83 10.20 -0.62
CA THR A 14 5.17 10.63 -1.06
C THR A 14 5.80 9.64 -2.05
N VAL A 15 5.63 8.34 -1.82
CA VAL A 15 6.06 7.27 -2.73
C VAL A 15 5.22 7.28 -4.01
N LEU A 16 3.89 7.42 -3.87
CA LEU A 16 3.00 7.52 -5.02
C LEU A 16 3.36 8.72 -5.91
N ARG A 17 3.66 9.87 -5.32
CA ARG A 17 4.10 11.07 -6.06
C ARG A 17 5.33 10.79 -6.93
N GLU A 18 6.31 10.07 -6.40
CA GLU A 18 7.53 9.76 -7.15
C GLU A 18 7.28 8.72 -8.26
N LEU A 19 6.38 7.75 -8.02
CA LEU A 19 5.97 6.79 -9.04
C LEU A 19 5.22 7.48 -10.19
N LEU A 20 4.29 8.39 -9.88
CA LEU A 20 3.59 9.19 -10.89
C LEU A 20 4.57 10.03 -11.72
N ARG A 21 5.68 10.49 -11.12
CA ARG A 21 6.71 11.26 -11.83
C ARG A 21 7.57 10.39 -12.75
N ARG A 22 7.96 9.19 -12.32
CA ARG A 22 8.89 8.32 -13.07
C ARG A 22 8.19 7.36 -14.04
N ALA A 23 6.97 6.95 -13.74
CA ALA A 23 6.20 5.97 -14.50
C ALA A 23 4.73 6.41 -14.67
N PRO A 24 4.47 7.59 -15.27
CA PRO A 24 3.15 8.24 -15.31
C PRO A 24 2.06 7.43 -16.02
N TYR A 25 2.43 6.49 -16.90
CA TYR A 25 1.49 5.74 -17.74
C TYR A 25 0.92 4.47 -17.09
N ASN A 26 1.25 4.21 -15.81
CA ASN A 26 0.62 3.12 -15.06
C ASN A 26 -0.70 3.55 -14.43
N CYS A 27 -1.57 2.56 -14.20
CA CYS A 27 -2.79 2.76 -13.41
C CYS A 27 -2.46 2.45 -11.94
N TYR A 28 -2.65 3.42 -11.06
CA TYR A 28 -2.30 3.30 -9.64
C TYR A 28 -3.55 3.13 -8.79
N ILE A 29 -3.52 2.16 -7.88
CA ILE A 29 -4.51 1.97 -6.83
C ILE A 29 -3.79 2.15 -5.50
N TYR A 30 -4.15 3.17 -4.73
CA TYR A 30 -3.55 3.45 -3.44
C TYR A 30 -4.54 3.15 -2.31
N LEU A 31 -4.13 2.33 -1.35
CA LEU A 31 -4.88 2.00 -0.14
C LEU A 31 -4.16 2.60 1.08
N ALA A 32 -4.82 3.50 1.78
CA ALA A 32 -4.37 4.04 3.05
C ALA A 32 -5.12 3.37 4.20
N ASP A 33 -4.43 2.60 5.03
CA ASP A 33 -5.02 1.84 6.13
C ASP A 33 -5.20 2.66 7.43
N THR A 34 -5.77 3.84 7.28
CA THR A 34 -5.85 4.87 8.32
C THR A 34 -6.58 4.42 9.59
N ASN A 35 -7.60 3.54 9.49
CA ASN A 35 -8.34 3.05 10.64
C ASN A 35 -7.53 2.15 11.58
N ARG A 36 -6.41 1.58 11.10
CA ARG A 36 -5.55 0.67 11.87
C ARG A 36 -4.18 1.29 12.19
N ALA A 37 -3.97 2.54 11.79
CA ALA A 37 -2.79 3.32 12.12
C ALA A 37 -2.67 3.59 13.63
N PRO A 38 -1.46 3.89 14.13
CA PRO A 38 -0.16 3.69 13.47
C PRO A 38 0.27 2.21 13.53
N TYR A 39 0.95 1.75 12.48
CA TYR A 39 1.49 0.38 12.44
C TYR A 39 2.65 0.17 13.42
N GLY A 40 3.47 1.20 13.65
CA GLY A 40 4.69 1.11 14.48
C GLY A 40 4.46 0.69 15.93
N THR A 41 3.23 0.77 16.43
CA THR A 41 2.88 0.35 17.80
C THR A 41 2.25 -1.04 17.85
N LYS A 42 2.14 -1.76 16.73
CA LYS A 42 1.44 -3.05 16.65
C LYS A 42 2.42 -4.23 16.70
N PRO A 43 2.03 -5.37 17.27
CA PRO A 43 2.83 -6.59 17.20
C PRO A 43 3.01 -7.07 15.77
N LEU A 44 4.13 -7.75 15.49
CA LEU A 44 4.47 -8.25 14.16
C LEU A 44 3.41 -9.21 13.61
N GLU A 45 2.81 -10.05 14.44
CA GLU A 45 1.74 -10.97 14.05
C GLU A 45 0.50 -10.21 13.55
N THR A 46 0.20 -9.07 14.18
CA THR A 46 -0.91 -8.20 13.78
C THR A 46 -0.61 -7.53 12.45
N LEU A 47 0.61 -7.03 12.25
CA LEU A 47 1.04 -6.42 10.99
C LEU A 47 1.01 -7.43 9.84
N LYS A 48 1.49 -8.65 10.06
CA LYS A 48 1.40 -9.74 9.06
C LYS A 48 -0.04 -9.98 8.62
N ARG A 49 -0.98 -10.04 9.56
CA ARG A 49 -2.41 -10.22 9.24
C ARG A 49 -2.96 -9.05 8.44
N TYR A 50 -2.71 -7.80 8.85
CA TYR A 50 -3.17 -6.61 8.13
C TYR A 50 -2.60 -6.57 6.70
N THR A 51 -1.31 -6.87 6.54
CA THR A 51 -0.66 -6.94 5.23
C THR A 51 -1.30 -7.99 4.34
N LEU A 52 -1.60 -9.19 4.86
CA LEU A 52 -2.27 -10.24 4.09
C LEU A 52 -3.66 -9.81 3.63
N GLU A 53 -4.47 -9.20 4.51
CA GLU A 53 -5.80 -8.67 4.16
C GLU A 53 -5.72 -7.61 3.06
N ILE A 54 -4.75 -6.70 3.15
CA ILE A 54 -4.53 -5.65 2.15
C ILE A 54 -4.07 -6.23 0.81
N ILE A 55 -3.15 -7.21 0.84
CA ILE A 55 -2.70 -7.91 -0.37
C ILE A 55 -3.89 -8.60 -1.03
N SER A 56 -4.72 -9.33 -0.28
CA SER A 56 -5.94 -9.96 -0.81
C SER A 56 -6.89 -8.94 -1.43
N PHE A 57 -7.08 -7.78 -0.81
CA PHE A 57 -7.88 -6.70 -1.39
C PHE A 57 -7.29 -6.19 -2.71
N LEU A 58 -5.99 -5.94 -2.77
CA LEU A 58 -5.34 -5.41 -3.98
C LEU A 58 -5.32 -6.43 -5.12
N LEU A 59 -5.09 -7.71 -4.82
CA LEU A 59 -5.18 -8.79 -5.81
C LEU A 59 -6.59 -8.85 -6.44
N ASN A 60 -7.65 -8.66 -5.65
CA ASN A 60 -9.02 -8.57 -6.14
C ASN A 60 -9.29 -7.34 -7.04
N LYS A 61 -8.36 -6.38 -7.12
CA LYS A 61 -8.40 -5.25 -8.06
C LYS A 61 -7.60 -5.49 -9.34
N ASN A 62 -7.13 -6.72 -9.56
CA ASN A 62 -6.33 -7.15 -10.71
C ASN A 62 -5.08 -6.28 -10.87
N VAL A 63 -4.31 -6.11 -9.79
CA VAL A 63 -3.00 -5.45 -9.85
C VAL A 63 -1.94 -6.43 -10.36
N ASP A 64 -1.04 -5.95 -11.21
CA ASP A 64 0.09 -6.71 -11.75
C ASP A 64 1.24 -6.78 -10.73
N ILE A 65 1.34 -5.77 -9.85
CA ILE A 65 2.37 -5.65 -8.82
C ILE A 65 1.84 -4.89 -7.60
N ILE A 66 2.32 -5.27 -6.41
CA ILE A 66 2.01 -4.60 -5.15
C ILE A 66 3.29 -3.96 -4.59
N VAL A 67 3.18 -2.71 -4.15
CA VAL A 67 4.25 -1.94 -3.50
C VAL A 67 3.81 -1.58 -2.08
N SER A 68 4.59 -1.98 -1.08
CA SER A 68 4.46 -1.42 0.28
C SER A 68 5.13 -0.05 0.32
N ALA A 69 4.35 0.99 0.57
CA ALA A 69 4.84 2.35 0.79
C ALA A 69 5.04 2.67 2.29
N CYS A 70 4.70 1.73 3.18
CA CYS A 70 4.98 1.79 4.61
C CYS A 70 6.37 1.23 4.91
N ASN A 71 7.15 1.93 5.74
CA ASN A 71 8.48 1.49 6.19
C ASN A 71 8.44 0.59 7.43
N THR A 72 7.31 0.55 8.15
CA THR A 72 7.06 -0.34 9.28
C THR A 72 6.58 -1.68 8.77
#